data_AF-A0ABD5MYD4-F1
#
_entry.id   AF-A0ABD5MYD4-F1
#
_cell.length_a   1.000
_cell.length_b   1.000
_cell.length_c   1.000
_cell.angle_alpha   90.00
_cell.angle_beta   90.00
_cell.angle_gamma   90.00
#
_symmetry.space_group_name_H-M   'P 1'
#
loop_
_entity.id
_entity.type
_entity.pdbx_description
1 polymer ?
#
loop_
_entity_poly.entity_id
_entity_poly.type
_entity_poly.pdbx_seq_one_letter_code
_entity_poly.pdbx_strand_id
1 'polypeptide(L)'
;MKITKDMTIQQIFEGNSDKAYDLAEILTNAGMHCVGCQAAMWESLEQGMKVHGMKDEQIDELIKKMNKAIEDPFTVTDAAVSRIKELKEKTQHPNWGIGISDKMDFDLKEKAAEGEKEYNVQGIRFFIPEKIIDNIKKIDYKEKFVVTK
;
A
#
# COMPACT_ATOMS: atom_id res chain seq x y z
N MET A 1 4.66 8.77 11.35
CA MET A 1 4.39 10.21 11.16
C MET A 1 3.05 10.34 10.43
N LYS A 2 2.37 11.50 10.43
CA LYS A 2 1.19 11.71 9.59
C LYS A 2 1.52 12.74 8.50
N ILE A 3 1.26 12.39 7.25
CA ILE A 3 1.47 13.25 6.08
C ILE A 3 0.34 14.28 6.01
N THR A 4 0.69 15.55 5.78
CA THR A 4 -0.24 16.66 5.56
C THR A 4 0.07 17.37 4.24
N LYS A 5 -0.87 18.17 3.75
CA LYS A 5 -0.78 18.86 2.45
C LYS A 5 0.28 19.96 2.40
N ASP A 6 0.61 20.52 3.55
CA ASP A 6 1.59 21.61 3.70
C ASP A 6 3.04 21.11 3.77
N MET A 7 3.24 19.80 3.96
CA MET A 7 4.58 19.22 3.96
C MET A 7 5.19 19.28 2.56
N THR A 8 6.50 19.55 2.51
CA THR A 8 7.23 19.43 1.26
C THR A 8 7.37 17.97 0.86
N ILE A 9 7.52 17.74 -0.44
CA ILE A 9 7.80 16.40 -0.97
C ILE A 9 9.04 15.81 -0.28
N GLN A 10 10.10 16.61 -0.08
CA GLN A 10 11.29 16.21 0.66
C GLN A 10 10.98 15.74 2.09
N GLN A 11 10.23 16.53 2.87
CA GLN A 11 9.89 16.18 4.26
C GLN A 11 9.10 14.88 4.34
N ILE A 12 8.23 14.62 3.37
CA ILE A 12 7.46 13.38 3.28
C ILE A 12 8.40 12.19 3.08
N PHE A 13 9.34 12.26 2.13
CA PHE A 13 10.26 11.15 1.87
C PHE A 13 11.28 10.94 2.99
N GLU A 14 11.84 12.00 3.56
CA GLU A 14 12.79 11.90 4.67
C GLU A 14 12.12 11.32 5.93
N GLY A 15 10.88 11.74 6.22
CA GLY A 15 10.11 11.25 7.37
C GLY A 15 9.58 9.82 7.22
N ASN A 16 9.62 9.25 6.02
CA ASN A 16 9.06 7.92 5.69
C ASN A 16 9.98 7.14 4.75
N SER A 17 11.29 7.17 5.01
CA SER A 17 12.32 6.60 4.12
C SER A 17 12.17 5.10 3.85
N ASP A 18 11.64 4.35 4.80
CA ASP A 18 11.30 2.92 4.69
C ASP A 18 10.13 2.65 3.73
N LYS A 19 9.26 3.65 3.53
CA LYS A 19 8.10 3.64 2.64
C LYS A 19 8.29 4.48 1.39
N ALA A 20 9.51 4.97 1.13
CA ALA A 20 9.79 5.88 0.03
C ALA A 20 9.34 5.30 -1.33
N TYR A 21 9.57 4.02 -1.60
CA TYR A 21 9.13 3.41 -2.85
C TYR A 21 7.60 3.38 -3.00
N ASP A 22 6.88 3.03 -1.93
CA ASP A 22 5.42 2.98 -1.94
C ASP A 22 4.82 4.38 -2.12
N LEU A 23 5.37 5.39 -1.43
CA LEU A 23 4.95 6.78 -1.57
C LEU A 23 5.24 7.32 -2.97
N ALA A 24 6.40 7.00 -3.55
CA ALA A 24 6.74 7.38 -4.91
C ALA A 24 5.78 6.75 -5.94
N GLU A 25 5.40 5.48 -5.75
CA GLU A 25 4.43 4.78 -6.61
C GLU A 25 3.05 5.43 -6.52
N ILE A 26 2.57 5.75 -5.31
CA ILE A 26 1.30 6.46 -5.09
C ILE A 26 1.29 7.83 -5.77
N LEU A 27 2.36 8.62 -5.60
CA LEU A 27 2.49 9.95 -6.20
C LEU A 27 2.57 9.88 -7.73
N THR A 28 3.32 8.91 -8.28
CA THR A 28 3.42 8.69 -9.72
C THR A 28 2.06 8.31 -10.31
N ASN A 29 1.32 7.42 -9.65
CA ASN A 29 -0.03 7.03 -10.07
C ASN A 29 -1.05 8.17 -9.97
N ALA A 30 -0.78 9.19 -9.14
CA ALA A 30 -1.55 10.43 -9.07
C ALA A 30 -1.15 11.47 -10.14
N GLY A 31 -0.16 11.17 -10.98
CA GLY A 31 0.31 12.06 -12.06
C GLY A 31 1.61 12.81 -11.77
N MET A 32 2.24 12.59 -10.60
CA MET A 32 3.52 13.20 -10.24
C MET A 32 4.71 12.36 -10.70
N HIS A 33 4.86 12.19 -12.01
CA HIS A 33 5.99 11.44 -12.59
C HIS A 33 7.36 12.07 -12.31
N CYS A 34 7.39 13.34 -11.91
CA CYS A 34 8.60 14.11 -11.65
C CYS A 34 8.97 14.18 -10.16
N VAL A 35 8.44 13.30 -9.31
CA VAL A 35 8.63 13.34 -7.84
C VAL A 35 10.10 13.30 -7.39
N GLY A 36 11.01 12.79 -8.24
CA GLY A 36 12.46 12.78 -8.00
C GLY A 36 13.23 13.99 -8.55
N CYS A 37 12.56 14.96 -9.18
CA CYS A 37 13.20 16.16 -9.70
C CYS A 37 13.49 17.14 -8.55
N GLN A 38 14.69 17.73 -8.52
CA GLN A 38 15.08 18.68 -7.47
C GLN A 38 14.12 19.87 -7.33
N ALA A 39 13.47 20.29 -8.42
CA ALA A 39 12.50 21.38 -8.37
C ALA A 39 11.24 21.01 -7.55
N ALA A 40 10.75 19.78 -7.68
CA ALA A 40 9.53 19.30 -7.00
C ALA A 40 9.75 19.03 -5.50
N MET A 41 11.01 18.83 -5.08
CA MET A 41 11.34 18.47 -3.69
C MET A 41 11.04 19.59 -2.68
N TRP A 42 11.12 20.85 -3.13
CA TRP A 42 10.91 22.03 -2.29
C TRP A 42 9.47 22.53 -2.26
N GLU A 43 8.61 22.03 -3.16
CA GLU A 43 7.20 22.39 -3.22
C GLU A 43 6.42 21.63 -2.14
N SER A 44 5.36 22.26 -1.61
CA SER A 44 4.40 21.52 -0.79
C SER A 44 3.66 20.49 -1.65
N LEU A 45 3.19 19.41 -1.02
CA LEU A 45 2.37 18.41 -1.69
C LEU A 45 1.16 19.06 -2.38
N GLU A 46 0.48 19.98 -1.70
CA GLU A 46 -0.67 20.69 -2.27
C GLU A 46 -0.29 21.51 -3.51
N GLN A 47 0.79 22.29 -3.44
CA GLN A 47 1.24 23.15 -4.53
C GLN A 47 1.61 22.31 -5.76
N GLY A 48 2.41 21.27 -5.57
CA GLY A 48 2.79 20.36 -6.66
C GLY A 48 1.58 19.73 -7.34
N MET A 49 0.62 19.23 -6.55
CA MET A 49 -0.60 18.61 -7.11
C MET A 49 -1.52 19.60 -7.83
N LYS A 50 -1.63 20.84 -7.32
CA LYS A 50 -2.45 21.88 -7.95
C LYS A 50 -1.90 22.32 -9.31
N VAL A 51 -0.58 22.38 -9.47
CA VAL A 51 0.07 22.68 -10.78
C VAL A 51 -0.27 21.59 -11.80
N HIS A 52 -0.49 20.36 -11.34
CA HIS A 52 -0.92 19.22 -12.16
C HIS A 52 -2.45 19.11 -12.30
N GLY A 53 -3.21 20.13 -11.87
CA GLY A 53 -4.66 20.23 -12.10
C GLY A 53 -5.53 19.41 -11.14
N MET A 54 -4.97 18.92 -10.02
CA MET A 54 -5.76 18.23 -9.00
C MET A 54 -6.57 19.22 -8.16
N LYS A 55 -7.80 18.83 -7.83
CA LYS A 55 -8.67 19.56 -6.90
C LYS A 55 -8.38 19.19 -5.45
N ASP A 56 -8.77 20.04 -4.51
CA ASP A 56 -8.57 19.85 -3.07
C ASP A 56 -9.08 18.48 -2.59
N GLU A 57 -10.24 18.02 -3.08
CA GLU A 57 -10.79 16.73 -2.70
C GLU A 57 -9.91 15.55 -3.17
N GLN A 58 -9.28 15.69 -4.34
CA GLN A 58 -8.39 14.66 -4.88
C GLN A 58 -7.06 14.62 -4.11
N ILE A 59 -6.59 15.78 -3.65
CA ILE A 59 -5.41 15.91 -2.79
C ILE A 59 -5.69 15.29 -1.42
N ASP A 60 -6.86 15.54 -0.84
CA ASP A 60 -7.26 14.94 0.43
C ASP A 60 -7.35 13.41 0.33
N GLU A 61 -7.92 12.87 -0.75
CA GLU A 61 -7.95 11.42 -1.00
C GLU A 61 -6.54 10.83 -1.20
N LEU A 62 -5.65 11.56 -1.88
CA LEU A 62 -4.25 11.16 -2.03
C LEU A 62 -3.53 11.10 -0.68
N ILE A 63 -3.70 12.11 0.16
CA ILE A 63 -3.11 12.15 1.51
C ILE A 63 -3.65 11.02 2.37
N LYS A 64 -4.94 10.68 2.27
CA LYS A 64 -5.49 9.50 2.96
C LYS A 64 -4.81 8.21 2.50
N LYS A 65 -4.63 8.03 1.20
CA LYS A 65 -3.92 6.86 0.64
C LYS A 65 -2.47 6.78 1.10
N MET A 66 -1.74 7.90 1.07
CA MET A 66 -0.35 7.97 1.52
C MET A 66 -0.22 7.67 3.02
N ASN A 67 -1.10 8.25 3.85
CA ASN A 67 -1.13 7.96 5.29
C ASN A 67 -1.46 6.49 5.58
N LYS A 68 -2.35 5.89 4.80
CA LYS A 68 -2.64 4.46 4.93
C LYS A 68 -1.43 3.60 4.58
N ALA A 69 -0.70 3.93 3.52
CA ALA A 69 0.48 3.16 3.09
C ALA A 69 1.63 3.16 4.11
N ILE A 70 1.77 4.24 4.89
CA ILE A 70 2.76 4.32 5.97
C ILE A 70 2.31 3.63 7.25
N GLU A 71 1.00 3.47 7.46
CA GLU A 71 0.42 2.72 8.59
C GLU A 71 0.35 1.21 8.31
N ASP A 72 0.16 0.81 7.04
CA ASP A 72 0.06 -0.59 6.65
C ASP A 72 1.40 -1.32 6.87
N PRO A 73 1.40 -2.50 7.53
CA PRO A 73 2.64 -3.22 7.86
C PRO A 73 3.37 -3.73 6.61
N PHE A 74 2.65 -3.91 5.50
CA PHE A 74 3.20 -4.36 4.23
C PHE A 74 2.42 -3.75 3.06
N THR A 75 3.05 -3.71 1.89
CA THR A 75 2.44 -3.24 0.65
C THR A 75 1.88 -4.40 -0.16
N VAL A 76 0.70 -4.23 -0.74
CA VAL A 76 0.13 -5.16 -1.72
C VAL A 76 0.16 -4.48 -3.08
N THR A 77 0.72 -5.14 -4.08
CA THR A 77 0.78 -4.59 -5.45
C THR A 77 -0.59 -4.59 -6.13
N ASP A 78 -0.76 -3.73 -7.13
CA ASP A 78 -1.94 -3.73 -7.99
C ASP A 78 -2.17 -5.08 -8.68
N ALA A 79 -1.10 -5.80 -9.04
CA ALA A 79 -1.19 -7.14 -9.61
C ALA A 79 -1.79 -8.14 -8.61
N ALA A 80 -1.34 -8.11 -7.36
CA ALA A 80 -1.88 -8.93 -6.29
C ALA A 80 -3.33 -8.53 -5.96
N VAL A 81 -3.64 -7.24 -5.87
CA VAL A 81 -5.02 -6.75 -5.64
C VAL A 81 -5.96 -7.23 -6.74
N SER A 82 -5.56 -7.07 -8.00
CA SER A 82 -6.34 -7.50 -9.17
C SER A 82 -6.61 -9.00 -9.12
N ARG A 83 -5.58 -9.80 -8.81
CA ARG A 83 -5.73 -11.24 -8.71
C ARG A 83 -6.66 -11.66 -7.56
N ILE A 84 -6.52 -11.02 -6.39
CA ILE A 84 -7.34 -11.35 -5.22
C ILE A 84 -8.81 -11.01 -5.48
N LYS A 85 -9.10 -9.88 -6.14
CA LYS A 85 -10.47 -9.53 -6.56
C LYS A 85 -11.04 -10.57 -7.53
N GLU A 86 -10.29 -10.96 -8.54
CA GLU A 86 -10.70 -11.99 -9.51
C GLU A 86 -10.99 -13.34 -8.81
N LEU A 87 -10.16 -13.74 -7.84
CA LEU A 87 -10.38 -14.95 -7.06
C LEU A 87 -11.67 -14.87 -6.23
N LYS A 88 -11.94 -13.75 -5.57
CA LYS A 88 -13.17 -13.55 -4.78
C LYS A 88 -14.43 -13.61 -5.63
N GLU A 89 -14.40 -13.04 -6.83
CA GLU A 89 -15.52 -13.09 -7.78
C GLU A 89 -15.78 -14.52 -8.25
N LYS A 90 -14.72 -15.27 -8.59
CA LYS A 90 -14.81 -16.65 -9.07
C LYS A 90 -15.29 -17.63 -8.01
N THR A 91 -14.94 -17.41 -6.74
CA THR A 91 -15.29 -18.33 -5.66
C THR A 91 -16.66 -18.06 -5.04
N GLN A 92 -17.36 -16.97 -5.39
CA GLN A 92 -18.63 -16.55 -4.77
C GLN A 92 -18.57 -16.43 -3.22
N HIS A 93 -17.37 -16.28 -2.66
CA HIS A 93 -17.16 -16.13 -1.23
C HIS A 93 -16.60 -14.72 -0.93
N PRO A 94 -17.47 -13.69 -0.78
CA PRO A 94 -17.03 -12.31 -0.62
C PRO A 94 -16.25 -12.07 0.68
N ASN A 95 -16.49 -12.91 1.68
CA ASN A 95 -15.89 -12.80 3.01
C ASN A 95 -14.50 -13.43 3.12
N TRP A 96 -13.99 -14.08 2.07
CA TRP A 96 -12.68 -14.71 2.12
C TRP A 96 -11.55 -13.67 2.20
N GLY A 97 -10.55 -14.02 2.99
CA GLY A 97 -9.25 -13.36 3.06
C GLY A 97 -8.14 -14.30 2.62
N ILE A 98 -6.94 -13.74 2.54
CA ILE A 98 -5.72 -14.42 2.13
C ILE A 98 -4.92 -14.79 3.37
N GLY A 99 -4.73 -16.08 3.62
CA GLY A 99 -3.74 -16.57 4.56
C GLY A 99 -2.35 -16.58 3.95
N ILE A 100 -1.35 -16.21 4.75
CA ILE A 100 0.07 -16.35 4.42
C ILE A 100 0.72 -17.13 5.53
N SER A 101 1.11 -18.36 5.23
CA SER A 101 1.81 -19.23 6.18
C SER A 101 3.26 -18.81 6.40
N ASP A 102 3.91 -19.42 7.38
CA ASP A 102 5.33 -19.22 7.66
C ASP A 102 6.27 -19.68 6.54
N LYS A 103 5.79 -20.53 5.65
CA LYS A 103 6.48 -20.95 4.42
C LYS A 103 6.26 -20.00 3.25
N MET A 104 5.57 -18.88 3.46
CA MET A 104 5.12 -17.95 2.41
C MET A 104 4.17 -18.60 1.40
N ASP A 105 3.50 -19.69 1.79
CA ASP A 105 2.41 -20.29 1.02
C ASP A 105 1.11 -19.55 1.28
N PHE A 106 0.24 -19.54 0.27
CA PHE A 106 -1.01 -18.79 0.24
C PHE A 106 -2.21 -19.72 0.35
N ASP A 107 -3.14 -19.38 1.23
CA ASP A 107 -4.40 -20.08 1.43
C ASP A 107 -5.59 -19.10 1.41
N LEU A 108 -6.76 -19.56 0.98
CA LEU A 108 -8.00 -18.80 1.08
C LEU A 108 -8.75 -19.27 2.33
N LYS A 109 -9.09 -18.34 3.22
CA LYS A 109 -9.83 -18.67 4.45
C LYS A 109 -10.75 -17.54 4.92
N GLU A 110 -11.69 -17.89 5.80
CA GLU A 110 -12.69 -16.95 6.33
C GLU A 110 -12.27 -16.26 7.63
N LYS A 111 -11.39 -16.91 8.38
CA LYS A 111 -10.97 -16.51 9.73
C LYS A 111 -9.51 -16.86 9.98
N ALA A 112 -8.88 -16.13 10.89
CA ALA A 112 -7.54 -16.42 11.38
C ALA A 112 -7.48 -17.79 12.07
N ALA A 113 -6.40 -18.53 11.85
CA ALA A 113 -6.05 -19.70 12.64
C ALA A 113 -5.35 -19.28 13.96
N GLU A 114 -5.10 -20.25 14.84
CA GLU A 114 -4.39 -20.00 16.10
C GLU A 114 -2.97 -19.47 15.82
N GLY A 115 -2.64 -18.31 16.41
CA GLY A 115 -1.36 -17.62 16.21
C GLY A 115 -1.29 -16.71 14.97
N GLU A 116 -2.38 -16.61 14.20
CA GLU A 116 -2.52 -15.65 13.10
C GLU A 116 -3.32 -14.41 13.53
N LYS A 117 -2.94 -13.26 12.97
CA LYS A 117 -3.67 -12.01 13.14
C LYS A 117 -4.25 -11.56 11.80
N GLU A 118 -5.42 -10.93 11.88
CA GLU A 118 -6.07 -10.32 10.71
C GLU A 118 -5.53 -8.91 10.45
N TYR A 119 -5.13 -8.64 9.22
CA TYR A 119 -4.69 -7.35 8.72
C TYR A 119 -5.58 -6.93 7.55
N ASN A 120 -6.08 -5.69 7.56
CA ASN A 120 -6.88 -5.15 6.46
C ASN A 120 -6.06 -4.13 5.66
N VAL A 121 -5.40 -4.62 4.61
CA VAL A 121 -4.55 -3.81 3.74
C VAL A 121 -5.25 -3.61 2.41
N GLN A 122 -5.42 -2.35 2.00
CA GLN A 122 -6.13 -1.96 0.78
C GLN A 122 -7.54 -2.60 0.58
N GLY A 123 -8.26 -2.88 1.68
CA GLY A 123 -9.60 -3.50 1.63
C GLY A 123 -9.58 -5.02 1.48
N ILE A 124 -8.41 -5.64 1.59
CA ILE A 124 -8.21 -7.08 1.54
C ILE A 124 -7.85 -7.57 2.94
N ARG A 125 -8.54 -8.63 3.38
CA ARG A 125 -8.26 -9.32 4.65
C ARG A 125 -7.08 -10.26 4.43
N PHE A 126 -6.03 -10.10 5.24
CA PHE A 126 -4.89 -11.00 5.31
C PHE A 126 -4.82 -11.64 6.68
N PHE A 127 -4.47 -12.92 6.72
CA PHE A 127 -4.29 -13.67 7.96
C PHE A 127 -2.85 -14.16 8.01
N ILE A 128 -2.06 -13.57 8.89
CA ILE A 128 -0.61 -13.77 8.89
C ILE A 128 -0.17 -14.10 10.32
N PRO A 129 0.68 -15.13 10.51
CA PRO A 129 1.32 -15.40 11.79
C PRO A 129 2.10 -14.17 12.29
N GLU A 130 1.88 -13.78 13.54
CA GLU A 130 2.57 -12.60 14.11
C GLU A 130 4.10 -12.74 14.05
N LYS A 131 4.62 -13.96 14.11
CA LYS A 131 6.06 -14.25 14.01
C LYS A 131 6.70 -13.87 12.67
N ILE A 132 5.92 -13.73 11.59
CA ILE A 132 6.46 -13.42 10.25
C ILE A 132 6.11 -12.01 9.76
N ILE A 133 5.19 -11.29 10.41
CA ILE A 133 4.68 -10.01 9.90
C ILE A 133 5.79 -8.99 9.67
N ASP A 134 6.73 -8.87 10.61
CA ASP A 134 7.85 -7.92 10.53
C ASP A 134 8.84 -8.26 9.38
N ASN A 135 8.78 -9.48 8.86
CA ASN A 135 9.59 -9.94 7.73
C ASN A 135 8.86 -9.79 6.39
N ILE A 136 7.62 -9.30 6.38
CA ILE A 136 6.84 -9.12 5.16
C ILE A 136 6.82 -7.63 4.84
N LYS A 137 7.49 -7.24 3.77
CA LYS A 137 7.44 -5.85 3.28
C LYS A 137 6.45 -5.67 2.14
N LYS A 138 6.40 -6.66 1.24
CA LYS A 138 5.63 -6.57 0.00
C LYS A 138 5.03 -7.91 -0.41
N ILE A 139 3.76 -7.89 -0.79
CA ILE A 139 3.01 -8.99 -1.38
C ILE A 139 2.72 -8.65 -2.85
N ASP A 140 3.29 -9.44 -3.75
CA ASP A 140 3.18 -9.28 -5.19
C ASP A 140 2.54 -10.52 -5.83
N TYR A 141 2.05 -10.40 -7.07
CA TYR A 141 1.54 -11.50 -7.87
C TYR A 141 2.10 -11.44 -9.28
N LYS A 142 2.80 -12.50 -9.70
CA LYS A 142 3.29 -12.66 -11.08
C LYS A 142 2.62 -13.87 -11.73
N GLU A 143 3.22 -15.05 -11.59
CA GLU A 143 2.63 -16.36 -11.95
C GLU A 143 2.15 -17.13 -10.71
N LYS A 144 2.71 -16.75 -9.56
CA LYS A 144 2.33 -17.12 -8.19
C LYS A 144 2.45 -15.87 -7.32
N PHE A 145 1.82 -15.88 -6.15
CA PHE A 145 2.08 -14.81 -5.19
C PHE A 145 3.53 -14.88 -4.69
N VAL A 146 4.15 -13.72 -4.53
CA VAL A 146 5.54 -13.53 -4.13
C VAL A 146 5.57 -12.62 -2.92
N VAL A 147 6.17 -13.09 -1.82
CA VAL A 147 6.38 -12.30 -0.60
C VAL A 147 7.83 -11.87 -0.55
N THR A 148 8.07 -10.56 -0.39
CA THR A 148 9.43 -10.00 -0.31
C THR A 148 9.73 -9.55 1.11
N LYS A 149 10.95 -9.84 1.58
CA LYS A 149 11.48 -9.42 2.88
C LYS A 149 12.07 -8.02 2.86
#